data_AF-A0AAJ5UVA3-F1
#
_entry.id   AF-A0AAJ5UVA3-F1
#
_cell.length_a   1.000
_cell.length_b   1.000
_cell.length_c   1.000
_cell.angle_alpha   90.00
_cell.angle_beta   90.00
_cell.angle_gamma   90.00
#
_symmetry.space_group_name_H-M   'P 1'
#
loop_
_entity.id
_entity.type
_entity.pdbx_description
1 polymer ?
#
loop_
_entity_poly.entity_id
_entity_poly.type
_entity_poly.pdbx_seq_one_letter_code
_entity_poly.pdbx_strand_id
1 'polypeptide(L)'
;MMKKAEKMDQHLNSYGRKMSSSEIFHVVDLIFGINLDKAPILSKKLKETSLSSGRGVIDYHLHQYDGAITGAKIRKIINEIFGVNLEAISSLEGSRLSLYSKDQWIVQHEKDLFVVHTGAGDVDVKVFPTKYFTEHTGLEELPADLQDALTGLGYYYNEKMASYYFSNPSGEAVSDAFKGQTIGAILGVIRHSFSNL
;
A
#
# COMPACT_ATOMS: atom_id res chain seq x y z
N MET A 1 -19.34 1.84 -6.54
CA MET A 1 -18.99 1.81 -5.10
C MET A 1 -17.99 2.92 -4.86
N MET A 2 -18.14 3.70 -3.79
CA MET A 2 -17.21 4.78 -3.46
C MET A 2 -15.86 4.22 -2.98
N LYS A 3 -14.76 4.81 -3.44
CA LYS A 3 -13.39 4.40 -3.07
C LYS A 3 -13.06 4.78 -1.62
N LYS A 4 -12.11 4.09 -1.00
CA LYS A 4 -11.60 4.38 0.36
C LYS A 4 -11.15 5.84 0.55
N ALA A 5 -10.43 6.42 -0.41
CA ALA A 5 -10.01 7.82 -0.36
C ALA A 5 -11.20 8.78 -0.29
N GLU A 6 -12.25 8.52 -1.08
CA GLU A 6 -13.48 9.32 -1.09
C GLU A 6 -14.27 9.14 0.22
N LYS A 7 -14.34 7.92 0.76
CA LYS A 7 -14.91 7.64 2.10
C LYS A 7 -14.18 8.41 3.18
N MET A 8 -12.85 8.41 3.12
CA MET A 8 -12.01 9.15 4.07
C MET A 8 -12.28 10.65 3.97
N ASP A 9 -12.31 11.20 2.74
CA ASP A 9 -12.60 12.62 2.52
C ASP A 9 -13.98 13.01 3.10
N GLN A 10 -15.01 12.17 2.89
CA GLN A 10 -16.34 12.40 3.47
C GLN A 10 -16.33 12.38 5.00
N HIS A 11 -15.67 11.39 5.61
CA HIS A 11 -15.54 11.31 7.07
C HIS A 11 -14.81 12.53 7.63
N LEU A 12 -13.67 12.90 7.02
CA LEU A 12 -12.86 14.04 7.45
C LEU A 12 -13.63 15.36 7.34
N ASN A 13 -14.40 15.55 6.28
CA ASN A 13 -15.23 16.75 6.10
C ASN A 13 -16.29 16.92 7.20
N SER A 14 -16.74 15.82 7.83
CA SER A 14 -17.71 15.88 8.93
C SER A 14 -17.14 16.52 10.22
N TYR A 15 -15.82 16.52 10.40
CA TYR A 15 -15.17 17.08 11.59
C TYR A 15 -14.90 18.60 11.50
N GLY A 16 -15.01 19.20 10.31
CA GLY A 16 -14.77 20.63 10.10
C GLY A 16 -13.37 21.07 10.54
N ARG A 17 -13.27 22.22 11.25
CA ARG A 17 -11.97 22.81 11.70
C ARG A 17 -11.37 22.17 12.97
N LYS A 18 -12.05 21.21 13.62
CA LYS A 18 -11.61 20.62 14.90
C LYS A 18 -10.87 19.29 14.76
N MET A 19 -10.28 19.04 13.59
CA MET A 19 -9.62 17.78 13.31
C MET A 19 -8.26 17.72 14.02
N SER A 20 -8.04 16.68 14.82
CA SER A 20 -6.75 16.35 15.44
C SER A 20 -6.17 15.07 14.83
N SER A 21 -4.94 14.76 15.23
CA SER A 21 -4.31 13.46 14.92
C SER A 21 -5.17 12.27 15.34
N SER A 22 -6.01 12.41 16.37
CA SER A 22 -6.87 11.32 16.85
C SER A 22 -7.98 10.94 15.89
N GLU A 23 -8.69 11.93 15.34
CA GLU A 23 -9.71 11.67 14.33
C GLU A 23 -9.07 11.10 13.05
N ILE A 24 -7.90 11.62 12.65
CA ILE A 24 -7.19 11.12 11.47
C ILE A 24 -6.79 9.65 11.64
N PHE A 25 -6.17 9.28 12.76
CA PHE A 25 -5.77 7.91 13.03
C PHE A 25 -6.97 6.97 13.07
N HIS A 26 -8.06 7.40 13.70
CA HIS A 26 -9.29 6.63 13.76
C HIS A 26 -9.91 6.40 12.38
N VAL A 27 -10.00 7.43 11.54
CA VAL A 27 -10.54 7.32 10.18
C VAL A 27 -9.68 6.41 9.30
N VAL A 28 -8.35 6.46 9.46
CA VAL A 28 -7.44 5.57 8.72
C VAL A 28 -7.63 4.12 9.13
N ASP A 29 -7.70 3.84 10.43
CA ASP A 29 -7.98 2.49 10.93
C ASP A 29 -9.36 2.00 10.47
N LEU A 30 -10.40 2.83 10.58
CA LEU A 30 -11.76 2.49 10.19
C LEU A 30 -11.90 2.15 8.69
N ILE A 31 -11.25 2.91 7.82
CA ILE A 31 -11.46 2.83 6.37
C ILE A 31 -10.44 1.91 5.70
N PHE A 32 -9.20 1.93 6.18
CA PHE A 32 -8.10 1.20 5.59
C PHE A 32 -7.68 -0.03 6.40
N GLY A 33 -8.09 -0.15 7.67
CA GLY A 33 -7.64 -1.22 8.56
C GLY A 33 -6.18 -1.07 8.99
N ILE A 34 -5.62 0.15 8.90
CA ILE A 34 -4.21 0.42 9.15
C ILE A 34 -4.07 1.17 10.47
N ASN A 35 -3.38 0.55 11.41
CA ASN A 35 -3.07 1.16 12.70
C ASN A 35 -1.78 2.01 12.59
N LEU A 36 -1.94 3.33 12.48
CA LEU A 36 -0.82 4.27 12.40
C LEU A 36 -0.01 4.39 13.70
N ASP A 37 -0.56 4.04 14.87
CA ASP A 37 0.21 4.02 16.13
C ASP A 37 1.29 2.93 16.13
N LYS A 38 1.13 1.90 15.31
CA LYS A 38 2.11 0.82 15.13
C LYS A 38 3.05 1.05 13.93
N ALA A 39 2.80 2.06 13.11
CA ALA A 39 3.59 2.33 11.92
C ALA A 39 4.91 3.04 12.29
N PRO A 40 6.06 2.63 11.73
CA PRO A 40 7.33 3.30 11.97
C PRO A 40 7.32 4.72 11.36
N ILE A 41 7.90 5.68 12.09
CA ILE A 41 8.10 7.04 11.59
C ILE A 41 9.37 7.06 10.71
N LEU A 42 9.20 7.34 9.42
CA LEU A 42 10.27 7.29 8.42
C LEU A 42 10.91 8.65 8.12
N SER A 43 10.20 9.74 8.41
CA SER A 43 10.66 11.08 8.09
C SER A 43 11.95 11.45 8.85
N LYS A 44 13.07 11.52 8.11
CA LYS A 44 14.39 11.94 8.63
C LYS A 44 14.36 13.37 9.17
N LYS A 45 13.54 14.25 8.58
CA LYS A 45 13.39 15.66 8.98
C LYS A 45 12.79 15.82 10.38
N LEU A 46 12.15 14.77 10.91
CA LEU A 46 11.50 14.75 12.21
C LEU A 46 12.33 14.08 13.32
N LYS A 47 13.43 13.38 12.98
CA LYS A 47 14.39 12.89 13.98
C LYS A 47 15.11 14.03 14.72
N GLU A 48 15.13 15.23 14.13
CA GLU A 48 15.72 16.44 14.70
C GLU A 48 14.74 17.26 15.54
N THR A 49 13.42 17.07 15.34
CA THR A 49 12.39 17.67 16.21
C THR A 49 12.14 16.75 17.40
N SER A 50 12.09 17.27 18.62
CA SER A 50 11.85 16.49 19.86
C SER A 50 10.46 15.81 19.97
N LEU A 51 9.74 15.63 18.85
CA LEU A 51 8.45 14.98 18.75
C LEU A 51 8.66 13.46 18.66
N SER A 52 8.28 12.75 19.72
CA SER A 52 8.51 11.31 19.86
C SER A 52 7.37 10.43 19.35
N SER A 53 6.25 11.01 18.89
CA SER A 53 5.07 10.27 18.44
C SER A 53 4.54 10.73 17.09
N GLY A 54 4.03 9.78 16.28
CA GLY A 54 3.42 10.09 14.99
C GLY A 54 2.23 11.04 15.10
N ARG A 55 1.50 10.98 16.22
CA ARG A 55 0.41 11.90 16.56
C ARG A 55 0.89 13.33 16.73
N GLY A 56 1.93 13.54 17.56
CA GLY A 56 2.49 14.87 17.79
C GLY A 56 3.04 15.50 16.51
N VAL A 57 3.58 14.69 15.60
CA VAL A 57 3.98 15.13 14.27
C VAL A 57 2.79 15.58 13.43
N ILE A 58 1.71 14.79 13.36
CA ILE A 58 0.51 15.20 12.62
C ILE A 58 -0.07 16.48 13.22
N ASP A 59 -0.21 16.57 14.54
CA ASP A 59 -0.76 17.76 15.21
C ASP A 59 0.11 19.00 14.91
N TYR A 60 1.44 18.86 14.93
CA TYR A 60 2.34 19.93 14.49
C TYR A 60 2.06 20.36 13.05
N HIS A 61 1.91 19.41 12.12
CA HIS A 61 1.56 19.74 10.73
C HIS A 61 0.21 20.43 10.63
N LEU A 62 -0.81 19.97 11.36
CA LEU A 62 -2.15 20.57 11.35
C LEU A 62 -2.13 22.02 11.85
N HIS A 63 -1.35 22.32 12.89
CA HIS A 63 -1.20 23.66 13.44
C HIS A 63 -0.51 24.66 12.51
N GLN A 64 0.25 24.19 11.51
CA GLN A 64 0.89 25.05 10.51
C GLN A 64 -0.07 25.49 9.38
N TYR A 65 -1.31 24.98 9.35
CA TYR A 65 -2.31 25.38 8.35
C TYR A 65 -3.29 26.40 8.92
N ASP A 66 -3.31 27.60 8.33
CA ASP A 66 -4.31 28.65 8.61
C ASP A 66 -5.69 28.41 7.95
N GLY A 67 -5.87 27.28 7.26
CA GLY A 67 -7.05 26.98 6.46
C GLY A 67 -7.58 25.56 6.64
N ALA A 68 -8.67 25.23 5.93
CA ALA A 68 -9.22 23.87 5.93
C ALA A 68 -8.25 22.90 5.25
N ILE A 69 -7.76 21.91 5.99
CA ILE A 69 -6.94 20.84 5.43
C ILE A 69 -7.83 19.83 4.69
N THR A 70 -7.46 19.45 3.48
CA THR A 70 -8.20 18.46 2.69
C THR A 70 -7.74 17.05 3.02
N GLY A 71 -8.60 16.05 2.83
CA GLY A 71 -8.19 14.66 3.08
C GLY A 71 -7.09 14.18 2.13
N ALA A 72 -7.03 14.67 0.89
CA ALA A 72 -5.88 14.45 0.00
C ALA A 72 -4.56 14.95 0.60
N LYS A 73 -4.58 16.11 1.27
CA LYS A 73 -3.40 16.66 1.95
C LYS A 73 -3.01 15.82 3.17
N ILE A 74 -3.99 15.34 3.93
CA ILE A 74 -3.78 14.44 5.07
C ILE A 74 -3.14 13.13 4.61
N ARG A 75 -3.64 12.51 3.52
CA ARG A 75 -3.04 11.30 2.93
C ARG A 75 -1.58 11.54 2.54
N LYS A 76 -1.25 12.72 1.99
CA LYS A 76 0.14 13.08 1.69
C LYS A 76 1.01 13.17 2.94
N ILE A 77 0.53 13.82 4.00
CA ILE A 77 1.23 13.92 5.29
C ILE A 77 1.47 12.53 5.88
N ILE A 78 0.47 11.65 5.86
CA ILE A 78 0.60 10.27 6.33
C ILE A 78 1.67 9.53 5.51
N ASN A 79 1.68 9.69 4.19
CA ASN A 79 2.70 9.06 3.37
C ASN A 79 4.10 9.58 3.69
N GLU A 80 4.27 10.90 3.89
CA GLU A 80 5.57 11.50 4.24
C GLU A 80 6.08 11.05 5.62
N ILE A 81 5.19 10.90 6.60
CA ILE A 81 5.57 10.52 7.98
C ILE A 81 5.81 9.02 8.09
N PHE A 82 4.89 8.20 7.57
CA PHE A 82 4.84 6.76 7.84
C PHE A 82 5.21 5.91 6.62
N GLY A 83 5.36 6.50 5.43
CA GLY A 83 5.50 5.76 4.17
C GLY A 83 4.29 4.88 3.88
N VAL A 84 3.09 5.38 4.17
CA VAL A 84 1.82 4.69 3.90
C VAL A 84 1.06 5.47 2.82
N ASN A 85 1.03 4.92 1.61
CA ASN A 85 0.40 5.56 0.47
C ASN A 85 -1.10 5.21 0.38
N LEU A 86 -1.92 5.90 1.18
CA LEU A 86 -3.37 5.68 1.24
C LEU A 86 -4.08 5.94 -0.11
N GLU A 87 -3.54 6.81 -0.95
CA GLU A 87 -4.08 7.08 -2.28
C GLU A 87 -3.87 5.86 -3.21
N ALA A 88 -2.66 5.30 -3.22
CA ALA A 88 -2.36 4.09 -3.98
C ALA A 88 -3.19 2.90 -3.47
N ILE A 89 -3.29 2.73 -2.16
CA ILE A 89 -4.11 1.67 -1.54
C ILE A 89 -5.58 1.81 -1.97
N SER A 90 -6.12 3.02 -1.96
CA SER A 90 -7.49 3.26 -2.42
C SER A 90 -7.67 2.99 -3.92
N SER A 91 -6.62 3.16 -4.73
CA SER A 91 -6.68 2.90 -6.17
C SER A 91 -6.69 1.40 -6.50
N LEU A 92 -6.23 0.56 -5.57
CA LEU A 92 -6.22 -0.90 -5.70
C LEU A 92 -7.55 -1.57 -5.37
N GLU A 93 -8.54 -0.84 -4.85
CA GLU A 93 -9.86 -1.43 -4.59
C GLU A 93 -10.48 -1.96 -5.89
N GLY A 94 -10.93 -3.21 -5.85
CA GLY A 94 -11.50 -3.90 -7.01
C GLY A 94 -10.48 -4.25 -8.10
N SER A 95 -9.19 -4.06 -7.85
CA SER A 95 -8.13 -4.39 -8.81
C SER A 95 -7.82 -5.88 -8.90
N ARG A 96 -8.42 -6.69 -8.02
CA ARG A 96 -8.15 -8.12 -7.81
C ARG A 96 -6.68 -8.42 -7.48
N LEU A 97 -6.05 -7.52 -6.72
CA LEU A 97 -4.68 -7.63 -6.25
C LEU A 97 -4.65 -7.46 -4.73
N SER A 98 -4.15 -8.46 -4.03
CA SER A 98 -3.85 -8.35 -2.59
C SER A 98 -2.46 -7.75 -2.37
N LEU A 99 -2.33 -6.96 -1.32
CA LEU A 99 -1.09 -6.35 -0.88
C LEU A 99 -0.85 -6.64 0.60
N TYR A 100 0.24 -7.33 0.89
CA TYR A 100 0.79 -7.52 2.23
C TYR A 100 2.06 -6.69 2.39
N SER A 101 2.14 -5.88 3.43
CA SER A 101 3.30 -5.01 3.67
C SER A 101 3.37 -4.65 5.15
N LYS A 102 4.58 -4.46 5.68
CA LYS A 102 4.80 -4.10 7.10
C LYS A 102 4.05 -5.01 8.06
N ASP A 103 4.16 -6.32 7.82
CA ASP A 103 3.57 -7.40 8.62
C ASP A 103 2.05 -7.32 8.81
N GLN A 104 1.33 -6.74 7.83
CA GLN A 104 -0.12 -6.72 7.83
C GLN A 104 -0.71 -6.72 6.40
N TRP A 105 -1.95 -7.18 6.28
CA TRP A 105 -2.73 -7.03 5.05
C TRP A 105 -3.14 -5.58 4.88
N ILE A 106 -2.72 -4.97 3.77
CA ILE A 106 -3.09 -3.59 3.40
C ILE A 106 -4.30 -3.61 2.48
N VAL A 107 -4.33 -4.56 1.54
CA VAL A 107 -5.47 -4.86 0.67
C VAL A 107 -5.59 -6.36 0.59
N GLN A 108 -6.79 -6.88 0.82
CA GLN A 108 -7.09 -8.28 0.62
C GLN A 108 -8.59 -8.45 0.39
N HIS A 109 -8.95 -9.14 -0.69
CA HIS A 109 -10.32 -9.54 -0.99
C HIS A 109 -10.35 -11.00 -1.41
N GLU A 110 -11.50 -11.65 -1.19
CA GLU A 110 -11.67 -13.10 -1.43
C GLU A 110 -11.42 -13.51 -2.89
N LYS A 111 -11.64 -12.58 -3.84
CA LYS A 111 -11.49 -12.81 -5.28
C LYS A 111 -10.25 -12.17 -5.90
N ASP A 112 -9.31 -11.74 -5.06
CA ASP A 112 -8.03 -11.27 -5.58
C ASP A 112 -7.31 -12.44 -6.30
N LEU A 113 -6.60 -12.14 -7.38
CA LEU A 113 -5.93 -13.13 -8.21
C LEU A 113 -4.47 -13.34 -7.80
N PHE A 114 -3.79 -12.26 -7.44
CA PHE A 114 -2.37 -12.29 -7.11
C PHE A 114 -2.12 -11.56 -5.78
N VAL A 115 -1.01 -11.91 -5.14
CA VAL A 115 -0.52 -11.26 -3.92
C VAL A 115 0.82 -10.61 -4.22
N VAL A 116 0.97 -9.34 -3.84
CA VAL A 116 2.28 -8.71 -3.63
C VAL A 116 2.56 -8.69 -2.14
N HIS A 117 3.70 -9.22 -1.75
CA HIS A 117 4.13 -9.26 -0.36
C HIS A 117 5.51 -8.63 -0.22
N THR A 118 5.62 -7.55 0.55
CA THR A 118 6.91 -6.92 0.88
C THR A 118 7.44 -7.41 2.21
N GLY A 119 8.75 -7.61 2.31
CA GLY A 119 9.41 -7.91 3.58
C GLY A 119 9.37 -6.72 4.55
N ALA A 120 9.68 -6.95 5.83
CA ALA A 120 9.58 -5.94 6.89
C ALA A 120 10.43 -4.67 6.65
N GLY A 121 11.51 -4.77 5.87
CA GLY A 121 12.36 -3.63 5.49
C GLY A 121 12.01 -3.00 4.14
N ASP A 122 10.97 -3.48 3.45
CA ASP A 122 10.67 -3.17 2.05
C ASP A 122 11.87 -3.38 1.10
N VAL A 123 12.86 -4.20 1.49
CA VAL A 123 14.05 -4.51 0.69
C VAL A 123 13.73 -5.57 -0.36
N ASP A 124 12.83 -6.49 -0.01
CA ASP A 124 12.40 -7.59 -0.83
C ASP A 124 10.90 -7.58 -1.10
N VAL A 125 10.54 -8.15 -2.25
CA VAL A 125 9.17 -8.27 -2.75
C VAL A 125 8.99 -9.65 -3.35
N LYS A 126 7.89 -10.32 -3.00
CA LYS A 126 7.44 -11.54 -3.67
C LYS A 126 6.06 -11.38 -4.28
N VAL A 127 5.85 -12.04 -5.42
CA VAL A 127 4.58 -12.10 -6.15
C VAL A 127 4.20 -13.56 -6.36
N PHE A 128 2.97 -13.92 -6.01
CA PHE A 128 2.48 -15.29 -6.10
C PHE A 128 0.94 -15.32 -6.30
N PRO A 129 0.38 -16.40 -6.87
CA PRO A 129 -1.06 -16.51 -7.06
C PRO A 129 -1.81 -16.71 -5.73
N THR A 130 -3.07 -16.28 -5.70
CA THR A 130 -3.98 -16.59 -4.58
C THR A 130 -4.59 -17.98 -4.75
N LYS A 131 -5.18 -18.49 -3.67
CA LYS A 131 -6.03 -19.69 -3.71
C LYS A 131 -7.18 -19.54 -4.71
N TYR A 132 -7.84 -18.38 -4.73
CA TYR A 132 -8.95 -18.11 -5.66
C TYR A 132 -8.50 -18.26 -7.11
N PHE A 133 -7.35 -17.68 -7.47
CA PHE A 133 -6.80 -17.81 -8.83
C PHE A 133 -6.55 -19.27 -9.19
N THR A 134 -5.89 -20.04 -8.34
CA THR A 134 -5.61 -21.46 -8.59
C THR A 134 -6.88 -22.28 -8.73
N GLU A 135 -7.88 -22.06 -7.86
CA GLU A 135 -9.16 -22.79 -7.92
C GLU A 135 -9.95 -22.51 -9.21
N HIS A 136 -9.87 -21.28 -9.75
CA HIS A 136 -10.66 -20.88 -10.92
C HIS A 136 -9.94 -21.05 -12.26
N THR A 137 -8.61 -21.15 -12.26
CA THR A 137 -7.82 -21.30 -13.48
C THR A 137 -7.14 -22.66 -13.60
N GLY A 138 -6.98 -23.39 -12.49
CA GLY A 138 -6.16 -24.59 -12.42
C GLY A 138 -4.64 -24.34 -12.43
N LEU A 139 -4.21 -23.08 -12.44
CA LEU A 139 -2.80 -22.70 -12.46
C LEU A 139 -2.25 -22.52 -11.03
N GLU A 140 -1.20 -23.26 -10.71
CA GLU A 140 -0.50 -23.15 -9.42
C GLU A 140 0.60 -22.07 -9.45
N GLU A 141 1.04 -21.66 -10.64
CA GLU A 141 2.04 -20.62 -10.85
C GLU A 141 1.43 -19.33 -11.41
N LEU A 142 2.22 -18.24 -11.42
CA LEU A 142 1.84 -17.03 -12.14
C LEU A 142 1.70 -17.33 -13.65
N PRO A 143 0.78 -16.67 -14.36
CA PRO A 143 0.65 -16.86 -15.80
C PRO A 143 1.87 -16.33 -16.54
N ALA A 144 2.23 -16.95 -17.67
CA ALA A 144 3.47 -16.69 -18.40
C ALA A 144 3.69 -15.22 -18.77
N ASP A 145 2.62 -14.51 -19.13
CA ASP A 145 2.68 -13.07 -19.41
C ASP A 145 3.11 -12.23 -18.19
N LEU A 146 2.65 -12.60 -16.99
CA LEU A 146 3.09 -11.98 -15.75
C LEU A 146 4.50 -12.40 -15.36
N GLN A 147 4.87 -13.66 -15.58
CA GLN A 147 6.24 -14.16 -15.38
C GLN A 147 7.24 -13.35 -16.22
N ASP A 148 6.95 -13.15 -17.51
CA ASP A 148 7.80 -12.38 -18.42
C ASP A 148 7.89 -10.90 -17.99
N ALA A 149 6.75 -10.29 -17.65
CA ALA A 149 6.71 -8.90 -17.20
C ALA A 149 7.51 -8.67 -15.92
N LEU A 150 7.42 -9.57 -14.94
CA LEU A 150 8.18 -9.49 -13.69
C LEU A 150 9.67 -9.74 -13.94
N THR A 151 10.02 -10.72 -14.79
CA THR A 151 11.41 -10.99 -15.17
C THR A 151 12.06 -9.76 -15.83
N GLY A 152 11.32 -9.07 -16.71
CA GLY A 152 11.78 -7.82 -17.32
C GLY A 152 12.04 -6.68 -16.33
N LEU A 153 11.41 -6.71 -15.15
CA LEU A 153 11.67 -5.79 -14.04
C LEU A 153 12.81 -6.25 -13.12
N GLY A 154 13.40 -7.43 -13.35
CA GLY A 154 14.49 -7.99 -12.56
C GLY A 154 14.06 -8.96 -11.46
N TYR A 155 12.80 -9.41 -11.45
CA TYR A 155 12.39 -10.53 -10.59
C TYR A 155 12.97 -11.84 -11.13
N TYR A 156 13.15 -12.81 -10.24
CA TYR A 156 13.47 -14.19 -10.60
C TYR A 156 12.56 -15.16 -9.86
N TYR A 157 12.34 -16.35 -10.44
CA TYR A 157 11.58 -17.39 -9.76
C TYR A 157 12.42 -18.04 -8.66
N ASN A 158 11.88 -18.08 -7.44
CA ASN A 158 12.50 -18.74 -6.30
C ASN A 158 11.76 -20.05 -5.99
N GLU A 159 12.35 -21.18 -6.37
CA GLU A 159 11.75 -22.51 -6.21
C GLU A 159 11.40 -22.85 -4.75
N LYS A 160 12.23 -22.41 -3.79
CA LYS A 160 12.00 -22.70 -2.36
C LYS A 160 10.75 -22.00 -1.83
N MET A 161 10.40 -20.86 -2.42
CA MET A 161 9.25 -20.04 -2.02
C MET A 161 8.06 -20.21 -2.97
N ALA A 162 8.22 -20.93 -4.08
CA ALA A 162 7.26 -21.04 -5.17
C ALA A 162 6.69 -19.67 -5.58
N SER A 163 7.57 -18.67 -5.75
CA SER A 163 7.17 -17.28 -5.98
C SER A 163 8.17 -16.52 -6.83
N TYR A 164 7.70 -15.51 -7.57
CA TYR A 164 8.56 -14.53 -8.19
C TYR A 164 9.07 -13.56 -7.14
N TYR A 165 10.38 -13.40 -7.05
CA TYR A 165 11.05 -12.68 -5.97
C TYR A 165 12.00 -11.62 -6.53
N PHE A 166 12.04 -10.48 -5.85
CA PHE A 166 13.01 -9.43 -6.05
C PHE A 166 13.59 -9.02 -4.70
N SER A 167 14.90 -8.75 -4.67
CA SER A 167 15.57 -8.13 -3.53
C SER A 167 16.46 -7.02 -4.05
N ASN A 168 16.36 -5.84 -3.45
CA ASN A 168 17.21 -4.72 -3.83
C ASN A 168 18.68 -5.05 -3.54
N PRO A 169 19.58 -5.06 -4.56
CA PRO A 169 20.98 -5.41 -4.36
C PRO A 169 21.74 -4.45 -3.42
N SER A 170 21.27 -3.21 -3.27
CA SER A 170 21.89 -2.25 -2.32
C SER A 170 21.54 -2.54 -0.86
N GLY A 171 20.58 -3.43 -0.59
CA GLY A 171 20.02 -3.66 0.74
C GLY A 171 19.12 -2.52 1.25
N GLU A 172 18.86 -1.52 0.42
CA GLU A 172 17.95 -0.42 0.75
C GLU A 172 16.50 -0.78 0.41
N ALA A 173 15.55 -0.07 1.01
CA ALA A 173 14.15 -0.21 0.65
C ALA A 173 13.92 0.06 -0.85
N VAL A 174 13.08 -0.76 -1.46
CA VAL A 174 12.69 -0.63 -2.86
C VAL A 174 11.97 0.69 -3.08
N SER A 175 12.38 1.41 -4.12
CA SER A 175 11.81 2.73 -4.45
C SER A 175 10.32 2.65 -4.79
N ASP A 176 9.57 3.71 -4.48
CA ASP A 176 8.16 3.83 -4.85
C ASP A 176 7.94 3.71 -6.37
N ALA A 177 8.91 4.17 -7.18
CA ALA A 177 8.85 4.05 -8.64
C ALA A 177 8.86 2.57 -9.07
N PHE A 178 9.76 1.77 -8.49
CA PHE A 178 9.82 0.33 -8.76
C PHE A 178 8.57 -0.39 -8.26
N LYS A 179 8.10 -0.07 -7.04
CA LYS A 179 6.82 -0.60 -6.51
C LYS A 179 5.67 -0.29 -7.48
N GLY A 180 5.63 0.93 -8.01
CA GLY A 180 4.66 1.35 -9.03
C GLY A 180 4.74 0.53 -10.32
N GLN A 181 5.96 0.22 -10.80
CA GLN A 181 6.16 -0.64 -11.97
C GLN A 181 5.67 -2.08 -11.74
N THR A 182 6.00 -2.68 -10.59
CA THR A 182 5.52 -4.02 -10.23
C THR A 182 4.00 -4.08 -10.20
N ILE A 183 3.36 -3.13 -9.50
CA ILE A 183 1.90 -3.06 -9.45
C ILE A 183 1.32 -2.84 -10.85
N GLY A 184 1.90 -1.94 -11.65
CA GLY A 184 1.46 -1.67 -13.02
C GLY A 184 1.51 -2.91 -13.93
N ALA A 185 2.58 -3.70 -13.86
CA ALA A 185 2.72 -4.94 -14.61
C ALA A 185 1.61 -5.96 -14.25
N ILE A 186 1.38 -6.16 -12.95
CA ILE A 186 0.34 -7.07 -12.46
C ILE A 186 -1.05 -6.61 -12.90
N LEU A 187 -1.36 -5.33 -12.72
CA LEU A 187 -2.66 -4.77 -13.13
C LEU A 187 -2.87 -4.83 -14.65
N GLY A 188 -1.80 -4.70 -15.44
CA GLY A 188 -1.83 -4.90 -16.88
C GLY A 188 -2.31 -6.30 -17.25
N VAL A 189 -1.71 -7.32 -16.64
CA VAL A 189 -2.09 -8.73 -16.86
C VAL A 189 -3.50 -9.03 -16.37
N ILE A 190 -3.89 -8.55 -15.18
CA ILE A 190 -5.26 -8.74 -14.67
C ILE A 190 -6.30 -8.19 -15.66
N ARG A 191 -6.05 -7.00 -16.22
CA ARG A 191 -6.98 -6.35 -17.17
C ARG A 191 -7.01 -7.06 -18.51
N HIS A 192 -5.86 -7.49 -19.02
CA HIS A 192 -5.75 -8.10 -20.34
C HIS A 192 -6.25 -9.55 -20.36
N SER A 193 -5.78 -10.36 -19.40
CA SER A 193 -5.88 -11.82 -19.46
C SER A 193 -6.97 -12.37 -18.54
N PHE A 194 -7.41 -11.60 -17.53
CA PHE A 194 -8.30 -12.12 -16.49
C PHE A 194 -9.53 -11.24 -16.23
N SER A 195 -9.82 -10.22 -17.03
CA SER A 195 -10.93 -9.27 -16.79
C SER A 195 -12.27 -9.94 -16.48
N ASN A 196 -12.55 -11.11 -17.07
CA ASN A 196 -13.80 -11.84 -16.96
C ASN A 196 -13.89 -12.89 -15.83
N LEU A 197 -12.86 -13.02 -14.97
CA LEU A 197 -12.84 -13.91 -13.79
C LEU A 197 -13.57 -13.34 -12.56
#